data_AF-A0A969UAG7-F1
#
_entry.id   AF-A0A969UAG7-F1
#
_cell.length_a   1.000
_cell.length_b   1.000
_cell.length_c   1.000
_cell.angle_alpha   90.00
_cell.angle_beta   90.00
_cell.angle_gamma   90.00
#
_symmetry.space_group_name_H-M   'P 1'
#
loop_
_entity.id
_entity.type
_entity.pdbx_description
1 polymer ?
#
loop_
_entity_poly.entity_id
_entity_poly.type
_entity_poly.pdbx_seq_one_letter_code
_entity_poly.pdbx_strand_id
1 'polypeptide(L)'
;MTHPEISFPPSKLLLIAALLLPLVAILMVDLRLGSSGRLPRRAETCQGAVNEDVIISREQLAEFLTISERDPRTRVEEVLQEPYCQLPSLSVRAGAIAERLVYPLAFDPKTWLVVLYEESEYAGYRFLIQ
;
A
#
# COMPACT_ATOMS: atom_id res chain seq x y z
N MET A 1 71.29 13.67 -32.72
CA MET A 1 69.83 13.86 -32.68
C MET A 1 69.28 12.92 -31.63
N THR A 2 68.92 13.45 -30.46
CA THR A 2 68.50 12.70 -29.27
C THR A 2 67.00 12.93 -29.04
N HIS A 3 66.19 11.88 -29.10
CA HIS A 3 64.80 11.90 -28.65
C HIS A 3 64.75 11.68 -27.13
N PRO A 4 64.02 12.50 -26.35
CA PRO A 4 63.78 12.20 -24.94
C PRO A 4 62.62 11.22 -24.80
N GLU A 5 62.91 10.04 -24.25
CA GLU A 5 61.92 9.10 -23.71
C GLU A 5 61.35 9.68 -22.41
N ILE A 6 60.05 9.98 -22.41
CA ILE A 6 59.36 10.49 -21.23
C ILE A 6 58.93 9.31 -20.36
N SER A 7 59.73 9.02 -19.33
CA SER A 7 59.41 8.04 -18.29
C SER A 7 58.52 8.69 -17.21
N PHE A 8 57.28 8.23 -17.10
CA PHE A 8 56.36 8.67 -16.04
C PHE A 8 56.38 7.67 -14.85
N PRO A 9 56.59 8.13 -13.60
CA PRO A 9 56.69 7.25 -12.44
C PRO A 9 55.31 6.67 -12.03
N PRO A 10 55.27 5.41 -11.55
CA PRO A 10 54.04 4.65 -11.29
C PRO A 10 53.18 5.18 -10.13
N SER A 11 53.71 6.11 -9.33
CA SER A 11 53.02 6.68 -8.17
C SER A 11 51.86 7.62 -8.53
N LYS A 12 51.84 8.19 -9.74
CA LYS A 12 50.74 9.05 -10.21
C LYS A 12 49.58 8.27 -10.82
N LEU A 13 49.81 7.03 -11.27
CA LEU A 13 48.77 6.17 -11.84
C LEU A 13 47.84 5.58 -10.78
N LEU A 14 48.34 5.40 -9.54
CA LEU A 14 47.55 4.85 -8.43
C LEU A 14 46.53 5.84 -7.84
N LEU A 15 46.72 7.16 -7.98
CA LEU A 15 45.79 8.16 -7.45
C LEU A 15 44.53 8.35 -8.31
N ILE A 16 44.58 7.96 -9.60
CA ILE A 16 43.44 8.12 -10.52
C ILE A 16 42.49 6.92 -10.43
N ALA A 17 43.01 5.72 -10.14
CA ALA A 17 42.21 4.51 -9.99
C ALA A 17 41.34 4.48 -8.71
N ALA A 18 41.73 5.21 -7.66
CA ALA A 18 41.00 5.26 -6.40
C ALA A 18 39.73 6.15 -6.43
N LEU A 19 39.56 6.97 -7.48
CA LEU A 19 38.45 7.93 -7.56
C LEU A 19 37.26 7.45 -8.41
N LEU A 20 37.45 6.44 -9.26
CA LEU A 20 36.39 5.94 -10.16
C LEU A 20 35.64 4.70 -9.65
N LEU A 21 36.21 3.98 -8.67
CA LEU A 21 35.57 2.82 -8.06
C LEU A 21 34.36 3.12 -7.14
N PRO A 22 34.29 4.24 -6.38
CA PRO A 22 33.09 4.50 -5.57
C PRO A 22 31.87 4.86 -6.43
N LEU A 23 32.05 5.38 -7.66
CA LEU A 23 30.92 5.79 -8.51
C LEU A 23 30.10 4.60 -9.02
N VAL A 24 30.77 3.50 -9.38
CA VAL A 24 30.10 2.28 -9.89
C VAL A 24 29.42 1.49 -8.77
N ALA A 25 30.02 1.48 -7.56
CA ALA A 25 29.42 0.83 -6.40
C ALA A 25 28.16 1.55 -5.91
N ILE A 26 28.13 2.89 -5.93
CA ILE A 26 26.93 3.69 -5.59
C ILE A 26 25.81 3.40 -6.59
N LEU A 27 26.10 3.36 -7.90
CA LEU A 27 25.10 3.07 -8.94
C LEU A 27 24.46 1.67 -8.82
N MET A 28 25.15 0.68 -8.27
CA MET A 28 24.59 -0.67 -8.09
C MET A 28 23.81 -0.85 -6.78
N VAL A 29 24.03 0.01 -5.77
CA VAL A 29 23.24 -0.02 -4.53
C VAL A 29 21.86 0.59 -4.75
N ASP A 30 21.73 1.61 -5.60
CA ASP A 30 20.44 2.22 -5.93
C ASP A 30 19.48 1.28 -6.68
N LEU A 31 19.99 0.35 -7.49
CA LEU A 31 19.17 -0.64 -8.21
C LEU A 31 18.71 -1.82 -7.35
N ARG A 32 19.39 -2.11 -6.24
CA ARG A 32 19.03 -3.21 -5.32
C ARG A 32 18.05 -2.79 -4.22
N LEU A 33 17.91 -1.48 -3.96
CA LEU A 33 16.96 -0.94 -2.96
C LEU A 33 15.65 -0.41 -3.56
N GLY A 34 15.51 -0.42 -4.89
CA GLY A 34 14.37 0.16 -5.61
C GLY A 34 13.28 -0.81 -6.07
N SER A 35 13.30 -2.07 -5.61
CA SER A 35 12.33 -3.11 -5.99
C SER A 35 11.52 -3.63 -4.79
N SER A 36 11.06 -2.72 -3.94
CA SER A 36 9.78 -2.95 -3.26
C SER A 36 8.74 -2.27 -4.12
N GLY A 37 7.90 -3.04 -4.81
CA GLY A 37 6.66 -2.53 -5.39
C GLY A 37 5.77 -2.00 -4.27
N ARG A 38 6.10 -0.81 -3.76
CA ARG A 38 5.21 -0.04 -2.92
C ARG A 38 4.22 0.59 -3.88
N LEU A 39 3.04 -0.03 -3.92
CA LEU A 39 1.81 0.63 -4.37
C LEU A 39 1.82 2.09 -3.88
N PRO A 40 1.33 3.04 -4.70
CA PRO A 40 1.33 4.46 -4.36
C PRO A 40 0.72 4.62 -2.97
N ARG A 41 1.49 5.21 -2.05
CA ARG A 41 1.05 5.50 -0.69
C ARG A 41 -0.06 6.54 -0.75
N ARG A 42 -1.33 6.11 -0.73
CA ARG A 42 -2.46 6.97 -0.35
C ARG A 42 -3.51 6.25 0.48
N ALA A 43 -3.86 6.93 1.57
CA ALA A 43 -5.01 6.80 2.47
C ALA A 43 -5.29 5.44 3.11
N GLU A 44 -4.59 5.22 4.23
CA GLU A 44 -4.93 4.32 5.34
C GLU A 44 -4.36 2.90 5.27
N THR A 45 -3.44 2.63 6.19
CA THR A 45 -2.79 1.33 6.37
C THR A 45 -3.68 0.45 7.23
N CYS A 46 -3.91 -0.79 6.79
CA CYS A 46 -4.58 -1.81 7.60
C CYS A 46 -3.96 -1.94 8.99
N GLN A 47 -4.80 -2.14 10.00
CA GLN A 47 -4.41 -2.57 11.33
C GLN A 47 -4.30 -4.09 11.33
N GLY A 48 -3.11 -4.61 11.65
CA GLY A 48 -2.88 -6.05 11.76
C GLY A 48 -2.64 -6.75 10.42
N ALA A 49 -2.98 -8.04 10.38
CA ALA A 49 -2.83 -8.88 9.19
C ALA A 49 -3.93 -8.57 8.16
N VAL A 50 -3.63 -8.85 6.89
CA VAL A 50 -4.57 -8.76 5.78
C VAL A 50 -5.03 -10.15 5.37
N ASN A 51 -6.27 -10.24 4.90
CA ASN A 51 -6.84 -11.44 4.28
C ASN A 51 -6.89 -11.24 2.75
N GLU A 52 -5.85 -11.71 2.05
CA GLU A 52 -5.69 -11.49 0.60
C GLU A 52 -6.69 -12.28 -0.25
N ASP A 53 -7.35 -13.28 0.31
CA ASP A 53 -8.33 -14.12 -0.39
C ASP A 53 -9.71 -13.45 -0.49
N VAL A 54 -9.92 -12.32 0.19
CA VAL A 54 -11.19 -11.58 0.20
C VAL A 54 -11.29 -10.67 -1.01
N ILE A 55 -12.30 -10.92 -1.83
CA ILE A 55 -12.71 -10.06 -2.93
C ILE A 55 -14.21 -10.20 -3.14
N ILE A 56 -14.92 -9.08 -3.31
CA ILE A 56 -16.39 -9.11 -3.43
C ILE A 56 -16.86 -8.96 -4.87
N SER A 57 -17.89 -9.73 -5.23
CA SER A 57 -18.46 -9.70 -6.58
C SER A 57 -19.40 -8.51 -6.81
N ARG A 58 -19.85 -8.32 -8.05
CA ARG A 58 -20.84 -7.27 -8.38
C ARG A 58 -22.19 -7.56 -7.73
N GLU A 59 -22.56 -8.84 -7.68
CA GLU A 59 -23.80 -9.34 -7.09
C GLU A 59 -23.80 -9.13 -5.58
N GLN A 60 -22.71 -9.49 -4.89
CA GLN A 60 -22.56 -9.22 -3.45
C GLN A 60 -22.61 -7.72 -3.15
N LEU A 61 -21.96 -6.88 -3.96
CA LEU A 61 -22.06 -5.43 -3.80
C LEU A 61 -23.50 -4.94 -3.99
N ALA A 62 -24.20 -5.42 -5.03
CA ALA A 62 -25.59 -5.02 -5.29
C ALA A 62 -26.52 -5.42 -4.14
N GLU A 63 -26.32 -6.59 -3.55
CA GLU A 63 -27.05 -7.06 -2.36
C GLU A 63 -26.72 -6.21 -1.13
N PHE A 64 -25.44 -5.94 -0.88
CA PHE A 64 -24.99 -5.06 0.20
C PHE A 64 -25.64 -3.67 0.15
N LEU A 65 -25.78 -3.10 -1.05
CA LEU A 65 -26.40 -1.79 -1.27
C LEU A 65 -27.90 -1.73 -0.92
N THR A 66 -28.53 -2.88 -0.61
CA THR A 66 -29.92 -2.93 -0.11
C THR A 66 -30.02 -2.83 1.41
N ILE A 67 -28.90 -2.96 2.13
CA ILE A 67 -28.85 -2.89 3.59
C ILE A 67 -29.00 -1.43 4.02
N SER A 68 -29.92 -1.18 4.95
CA SER A 68 -30.20 0.17 5.43
C SER A 68 -29.24 0.54 6.54
N GLU A 69 -28.81 1.81 6.59
CA GLU A 69 -28.08 2.31 7.77
C GLU A 69 -28.85 1.98 9.06
N ARG A 70 -28.10 1.69 10.12
CA ARG A 70 -28.57 1.22 11.44
C ARG A 70 -29.07 -0.22 11.49
N ASP A 71 -29.06 -0.94 10.36
CA ASP A 71 -29.21 -2.39 10.39
C ASP A 71 -28.08 -3.05 11.21
N PRO A 72 -28.35 -4.20 11.85
CA PRO A 72 -27.35 -4.88 12.65
C PRO A 72 -26.16 -5.31 11.78
N ARG A 73 -24.95 -5.22 12.35
CA ARG A 73 -23.70 -5.64 11.70
C ARG A 73 -23.78 -7.05 11.09
N THR A 74 -24.47 -7.98 11.74
CA THR A 74 -24.66 -9.36 11.26
C THR A 74 -25.28 -9.41 9.86
N ARG A 75 -26.17 -8.48 9.52
CA ARG A 75 -26.80 -8.42 8.19
C ARG A 75 -25.79 -8.08 7.09
N VAL A 76 -24.78 -7.25 7.40
CA VAL A 76 -23.68 -6.97 6.47
C VAL A 76 -22.75 -8.17 6.36
N GLU A 77 -22.45 -8.82 7.48
CA GLU A 77 -21.58 -10.00 7.53
C GLU A 77 -22.17 -11.21 6.78
N GLU A 78 -23.49 -11.35 6.73
CA GLU A 78 -24.18 -12.35 5.91
C GLU A 78 -23.90 -12.19 4.40
N VAL A 79 -23.65 -10.96 3.93
CA VAL A 79 -23.43 -10.67 2.50
C VAL A 79 -21.95 -10.58 2.15
N LEU A 80 -21.18 -9.84 2.94
CA LEU A 80 -19.77 -9.51 2.64
C LEU A 80 -18.76 -10.45 3.32
N GLN A 81 -19.19 -11.24 4.30
CA GLN A 81 -18.31 -12.13 5.08
C GLN A 81 -17.14 -11.39 5.72
N GLU A 82 -15.99 -12.07 5.90
CA GLU A 82 -14.80 -11.49 6.50
C GLU A 82 -14.17 -10.40 5.61
N PRO A 83 -13.68 -9.31 6.21
CA PRO A 83 -13.04 -8.23 5.47
C PRO A 83 -11.62 -8.58 5.03
N TYR A 84 -11.12 -7.87 4.02
CA TYR A 84 -9.70 -7.88 3.66
C TYR A 84 -8.85 -7.38 4.83
N CYS A 85 -9.27 -6.28 5.46
CA CYS A 85 -8.63 -5.79 6.67
C CYS A 85 -9.51 -4.77 7.40
N GLN A 86 -9.06 -4.39 8.60
CA GLN A 86 -9.60 -3.26 9.35
C GLN A 86 -8.68 -2.04 9.20
N LEU A 87 -9.25 -0.86 8.95
CA LEU A 87 -8.53 0.42 8.97
C LEU A 87 -8.56 1.02 10.38
N PRO A 88 -7.71 2.03 10.66
CA PRO A 88 -7.81 2.78 11.89
C PRO A 88 -9.20 3.36 12.11
N SER A 89 -9.71 3.14 13.32
CA SER A 89 -11.00 3.68 13.72
C SER A 89 -10.98 5.21 13.68
N LEU A 90 -12.12 5.79 13.33
CA LEU A 90 -12.29 7.24 13.30
C LEU A 90 -13.22 7.70 14.42
N SER A 91 -12.89 8.83 15.03
CA SER A 91 -13.84 9.54 15.89
C SER A 91 -14.70 10.44 15.00
N VAL A 92 -15.99 10.11 14.86
CA VAL A 92 -16.89 10.76 13.88
C VAL A 92 -17.66 11.95 14.50
N ARG A 93 -17.88 11.88 15.82
CA ARG A 93 -18.54 12.89 16.67
C ARG A 93 -18.04 12.72 18.11
N ALA A 94 -18.35 13.65 19.01
CA ALA A 94 -17.92 13.60 20.42
C ALA A 94 -18.29 12.26 21.09
N GLY A 95 -17.35 11.31 21.07
CA GLY A 95 -17.46 9.99 21.69
C GLY A 95 -17.78 8.81 20.77
N ALA A 96 -18.25 9.02 19.53
CA ALA A 96 -18.57 7.88 18.65
C ALA A 96 -17.34 7.43 17.85
N ILE A 97 -16.92 6.20 18.10
CA ILE A 97 -15.81 5.53 17.42
C ILE A 97 -16.41 4.67 16.30
N ALA A 98 -16.03 4.95 15.06
CA ALA A 98 -16.40 4.15 13.91
C ALA A 98 -15.31 3.13 13.58
N GLU A 99 -15.69 1.85 13.56
CA GLU A 99 -14.90 0.78 12.97
C GLU A 99 -15.01 0.83 11.45
N ARG A 100 -13.94 0.42 10.77
CA ARG A 100 -13.81 0.59 9.32
C ARG A 100 -13.21 -0.65 8.70
N LEU A 101 -14.01 -1.34 7.90
CA LEU A 101 -13.63 -2.61 7.28
C LEU A 101 -13.52 -2.46 5.76
N VAL A 102 -12.54 -3.12 5.16
CA VAL A 102 -12.19 -2.98 3.73
C VAL A 102 -12.57 -4.24 2.95
N TYR A 103 -13.17 -4.03 1.78
CA TYR A 103 -13.55 -5.09 0.85
C TYR A 103 -13.13 -4.70 -0.59
N PRO A 104 -12.12 -5.35 -1.18
CA PRO A 104 -11.71 -5.15 -2.57
C PRO A 104 -12.79 -5.61 -3.55
N LEU A 105 -12.97 -4.89 -4.67
CA LEU A 105 -13.95 -5.24 -5.69
C LEU A 105 -13.34 -6.12 -6.78
N ALA A 106 -13.99 -7.25 -7.10
CA ALA A 106 -13.52 -8.18 -8.13
C ALA A 106 -13.47 -7.56 -9.54
N PHE A 107 -14.42 -6.67 -9.83
CA PHE A 107 -14.60 -6.07 -11.15
C PHE A 107 -13.92 -4.69 -11.29
N ASP A 108 -13.37 -4.14 -10.21
CA ASP A 108 -12.59 -2.89 -10.23
C ASP A 108 -11.50 -2.93 -9.14
N PRO A 109 -10.33 -3.51 -9.44
CA PRO A 109 -9.25 -3.71 -8.46
C PRO A 109 -8.66 -2.41 -7.88
N LYS A 110 -8.96 -1.25 -8.48
CA LYS A 110 -8.48 0.06 -8.02
C LYS A 110 -9.44 0.74 -7.05
N THR A 111 -10.63 0.18 -6.86
CA THR A 111 -11.68 0.71 -6.01
C THR A 111 -11.97 -0.26 -4.89
N TRP A 112 -11.92 0.23 -3.66
CA TRP A 112 -12.23 -0.55 -2.46
C TRP A 112 -13.52 -0.04 -1.82
N LEU A 113 -14.37 -0.96 -1.37
CA LEU A 113 -15.49 -0.65 -0.49
C LEU A 113 -14.96 -0.55 0.94
N VAL A 114 -15.24 0.56 1.62
CA VAL A 114 -14.98 0.73 3.05
C VAL A 114 -16.32 0.82 3.77
N VAL A 115 -16.61 -0.16 4.61
CA VAL A 115 -17.82 -0.22 5.43
C VAL A 115 -17.53 0.38 6.79
N LEU A 116 -18.44 1.22 7.29
CA LEU A 116 -18.37 1.85 8.60
C LEU A 116 -19.36 1.18 9.54
N TYR A 117 -18.91 0.93 10.77
CA TYR A 117 -19.78 0.50 11.86
C TYR A 117 -19.63 1.44 13.04
N GLU A 118 -20.75 1.79 13.67
CA GLU A 118 -20.76 2.44 14.99
C GLU A 118 -21.36 1.43 15.98
N GLU A 119 -20.60 1.09 17.01
CA GLU A 119 -20.97 0.03 17.96
C GLU A 119 -21.24 -1.30 17.23
N SER A 120 -22.48 -1.79 17.21
CA SER A 120 -22.90 -3.02 16.53
C SER A 120 -23.81 -2.77 15.32
N GLU A 121 -23.90 -1.51 14.87
CA GLU A 121 -24.76 -1.09 13.77
C GLU A 121 -23.94 -0.70 12.53
N TYR A 122 -24.48 -1.03 11.35
CA TYR A 122 -23.96 -0.52 10.09
C TYR A 122 -24.22 0.98 9.98
N ALA A 123 -23.15 1.76 9.83
CA ALA A 123 -23.21 3.23 9.83
C ALA A 123 -23.04 3.85 8.43
N GLY A 124 -22.88 3.03 7.39
CA GLY A 124 -22.73 3.47 6.00
C GLY A 124 -21.44 2.98 5.36
N TYR A 125 -21.13 3.52 4.18
CA TYR A 125 -19.97 3.09 3.39
C TYR A 125 -19.40 4.22 2.55
N ARG A 126 -18.18 4.00 2.05
CA ARG A 126 -17.57 4.84 1.01
C ARG A 126 -16.75 3.98 0.06
N PHE A 127 -16.57 4.47 -1.16
CA PHE A 127 -15.56 3.93 -2.06
C PHE A 127 -14.24 4.70 -1.87
N LEU A 128 -13.14 3.96 -1.84
CA LEU A 128 -11.78 4.48 -1.80
C LEU A 128 -11.09 4.09 -3.10
N ILE A 129 -10.63 5.09 -3.85
CA ILE A 129 -9.86 4.91 -5.08
C ILE A 129 -8.37 4.98 -4.71
N GLN A 130 -7.60 3.99 -5.16
CA GLN A 130 -6.16 3.91 -4.92
C GLN A 130 -5.33 4.76 -5.88
#